data_AF-A0A7S0V6L4-F1
#
_entry.id   AF-A0A7S0V6L4-F1
#
_cell.length_a   1.000
_cell.length_b   1.000
_cell.length_c   1.000
_cell.angle_alpha   90.00
_cell.angle_beta   90.00
_cell.angle_gamma   90.00
#
_symmetry.space_group_name_H-M   'P 1'
#
loop_
_entity.id
_entity.type
_entity.pdbx_description
1 polymer ?
#
loop_
_entity_poly.entity_id
_entity_poly.type
_entity_poly.pdbx_seq_one_letter_code
_entity_poly.pdbx_strand_id
1 'polypeptide(L)'
;GRIAGAGTGGLGGGRKSYVDEVTQPLDVLCNEAMNERLERCGHVRVVASEEDDEPVETGSPSARWVVVHDPIDGSSNIAAGIPVGTIFGVYRAVDGATPEENCMQHGEKLRAAGYAVYGASTQLVLSTGGSTDAFTLD
;
A
#
# COMPACT_ATOMS: atom_id res chain seq x y z
N GLY A 1 -48.54 41.27 -16.40
CA GLY A 1 -49.69 40.36 -16.36
C GLY A 1 -49.23 39.02 -15.84
N ARG A 2 -50.01 38.45 -14.91
CA ARG A 2 -50.11 37.02 -14.50
C ARG A 2 -48.82 36.33 -13.98
N ILE A 3 -48.82 35.43 -13.01
CA ILE A 3 -49.61 35.07 -11.82
C ILE A 3 -48.67 34.15 -11.00
N ALA A 4 -48.91 34.09 -9.71
CA ALA A 4 -48.17 33.34 -8.69
C ALA A 4 -47.98 31.83 -8.95
N GLY A 5 -46.92 31.30 -8.34
CA GLY A 5 -46.74 29.88 -8.05
C GLY A 5 -45.87 29.73 -6.80
N ALA A 6 -46.51 29.79 -5.63
CA ALA A 6 -45.89 29.50 -4.35
C ALA A 6 -45.72 27.97 -4.21
N GLY A 7 -44.48 27.52 -4.05
CA GLY A 7 -44.15 26.18 -3.58
C GLY A 7 -43.44 26.33 -2.23
N THR A 8 -44.11 25.92 -1.17
CA THR A 8 -43.63 25.91 0.21
C THR A 8 -42.43 24.97 0.38
N GLY A 9 -41.22 25.52 0.38
CA GLY A 9 -40.00 24.81 0.78
C GLY A 9 -39.70 25.10 2.25
N GLY A 10 -40.09 24.19 3.14
CA GLY A 10 -39.93 24.32 4.58
C GLY A 10 -38.48 24.53 5.01
N LEU A 11 -38.30 25.44 5.97
CA LEU A 11 -37.12 25.54 6.81
C LEU A 11 -36.96 24.23 7.58
N GLY A 12 -35.83 23.54 7.39
CA GLY A 12 -35.47 22.36 8.15
C GLY A 12 -33.97 22.20 8.18
N GLY A 13 -33.35 22.66 9.27
CA GLY A 13 -31.95 22.37 9.55
C GLY A 13 -31.70 20.86 9.54
N GLY A 14 -30.70 20.42 8.80
CA GLY A 14 -30.39 19.00 8.66
C GLY A 14 -28.97 18.82 8.19
N ARG A 15 -28.06 18.66 9.17
CA ARG A 15 -26.77 17.97 9.13
C ARG A 15 -25.99 18.08 7.81
N LYS A 16 -24.81 18.73 7.86
CA LYS A 16 -23.71 18.43 6.91
C LYS A 16 -23.59 16.91 6.82
N SER A 17 -24.02 16.35 5.70
CA SER A 17 -23.82 14.94 5.39
C SER A 17 -22.32 14.71 5.31
N TYR A 18 -21.83 13.80 6.14
CA TYR A 18 -20.43 13.31 6.23
C TYR A 18 -19.91 12.65 4.93
N VAL A 19 -20.64 12.80 3.83
CA VAL A 19 -20.53 12.01 2.58
C VAL A 19 -19.68 12.74 1.53
N ASP A 20 -19.16 13.92 1.84
CA ASP A 20 -18.38 14.75 0.91
C ASP A 20 -16.88 14.82 1.27
N GLU A 21 -16.42 14.02 2.25
CA GLU A 21 -15.00 13.68 2.32
C GLU A 21 -14.74 12.70 1.18
N VAL A 22 -14.10 13.20 0.11
CA VAL A 22 -13.56 12.37 -0.97
C VAL A 22 -12.76 11.25 -0.30
N THR A 23 -13.34 10.05 -0.27
CA THR A 23 -12.69 8.89 0.33
C THR A 23 -11.50 8.57 -0.56
N GLN A 24 -10.29 8.66 -0.01
CA GLN A 24 -9.09 8.26 -0.75
C GLN A 24 -9.23 6.78 -1.17
N PRO A 25 -8.87 6.41 -2.41
CA PRO A 25 -8.85 5.01 -2.83
C PRO A 25 -7.99 4.16 -1.89
N LEU A 26 -8.39 2.91 -1.64
CA LEU A 26 -7.65 2.03 -0.72
C LEU A 26 -6.22 1.81 -1.19
N ASP A 27 -6.01 1.71 -2.50
CA ASP A 27 -4.70 1.61 -3.16
C ASP A 27 -3.75 2.72 -2.70
N VAL A 28 -4.22 3.97 -2.75
CA VAL A 28 -3.46 5.15 -2.30
C VAL A 28 -3.15 5.06 -0.81
N LEU A 29 -4.14 4.70 0.02
CA LEU A 29 -3.95 4.60 1.47
C LEU A 29 -2.95 3.50 1.84
N CYS A 30 -3.02 2.34 1.20
CA CYS A 30 -2.12 1.22 1.44
C CYS A 30 -0.69 1.57 0.98
N ASN A 31 -0.54 2.23 -0.17
CA ASN A 31 0.74 2.70 -0.66
C ASN A 31 1.39 3.70 0.30
N GLU A 32 0.66 4.74 0.72
CA GLU A 32 1.13 5.75 1.66
C GLU A 32 1.55 5.12 3.00
N ALA A 33 0.72 4.23 3.56
CA ALA A 33 1.00 3.58 4.83
C ALA A 33 2.26 2.70 4.78
N MET A 34 2.46 1.96 3.68
CA MET A 34 3.66 1.13 3.50
C MET A 34 4.91 1.97 3.28
N ASN A 35 4.86 2.94 2.37
CA ASN A 35 5.98 3.83 2.09
C ASN A 35 6.42 4.60 3.34
N GLU A 36 5.46 5.17 4.10
CA GLU A 36 5.76 5.86 5.37
C GLU A 36 6.45 4.92 6.37
N ARG A 37 5.96 3.67 6.50
CA ARG A 37 6.52 2.72 7.45
C ARG A 37 7.93 2.27 7.06
N LEU A 38 8.16 2.01 5.78
CA LEU A 38 9.46 1.60 5.24
C LEU A 38 10.50 2.72 5.35
N GLU A 39 10.10 3.96 5.09
CA GLU A 39 10.98 5.12 5.29
C GLU A 39 11.34 5.30 6.77
N ARG A 40 10.33 5.32 7.66
CA ARG A 40 10.53 5.59 9.09
C ARG A 40 11.29 4.48 9.82
N CYS A 41 11.37 3.27 9.26
CA CYS A 41 12.09 2.19 9.92
C CYS A 41 13.62 2.40 9.92
N GLY A 42 14.16 3.25 9.04
CA GLY A 42 15.60 3.56 8.97
C GLY A 42 16.49 2.44 8.45
N HIS A 43 15.91 1.35 7.94
CA HIS A 43 16.63 0.17 7.46
C HIS A 43 16.53 -0.05 5.95
N VAL A 44 15.59 0.64 5.29
CA VAL A 44 15.37 0.60 3.85
C VAL A 44 16.00 1.84 3.23
N ARG A 45 16.68 1.66 2.10
CA ARG A 45 17.36 2.72 1.33
C ARG A 45 16.47 3.16 0.17
N VAL A 46 15.92 2.21 -0.56
CA VAL A 46 15.05 2.41 -1.74
C VAL A 46 13.78 1.59 -1.57
N VAL A 47 12.65 2.18 -1.94
CA VAL A 47 11.35 1.52 -2.03
C VAL A 47 10.86 1.59 -3.48
N ALA A 48 10.28 0.51 -4.00
CA ALA A 48 9.48 0.55 -5.21
C ALA A 48 8.10 -0.05 -4.93
N SER A 49 7.07 0.70 -5.28
CA SER A 49 5.68 0.29 -5.16
C SER A 49 5.11 0.01 -6.55
N GLU A 50 4.10 -0.85 -6.65
CA GLU A 50 3.28 -0.98 -7.86
C GLU A 50 2.51 0.32 -8.18
N GLU A 51 2.21 1.12 -7.15
CA GLU A 51 1.42 2.36 -7.25
C GLU A 51 2.26 3.62 -7.56
N ASP A 52 3.60 3.50 -7.61
CA ASP A 52 4.51 4.62 -7.87
C ASP A 52 5.19 4.45 -9.25
N ASP A 53 5.24 5.52 -10.04
CA ASP A 53 5.89 5.49 -11.38
C ASP A 53 7.39 5.17 -11.31
N GLU A 54 8.06 5.58 -10.22
CA GLU A 54 9.52 5.51 -10.05
C GLU A 54 9.89 5.08 -8.62
N PRO A 55 10.97 4.30 -8.43
CA PRO A 55 11.47 3.97 -7.10
C PRO A 55 11.87 5.21 -6.31
N VAL A 56 11.54 5.22 -5.02
CA VAL A 56 11.78 6.32 -4.10
C VAL A 56 12.97 6.01 -3.20
N GLU A 57 13.95 6.90 -3.17
CA GLU A 57 14.98 6.89 -2.13
C GLU A 57 14.39 7.41 -0.81
N THR A 58 14.59 6.64 0.25
CA THR A 58 14.23 7.06 1.61
C THR A 58 15.24 8.08 2.14
N GLY A 59 14.92 8.74 3.26
CA GLY A 59 15.89 9.55 4.02
C GLY A 59 17.08 8.79 4.65
N SER A 60 17.32 7.51 4.30
CA SER A 60 18.34 6.64 4.90
C SER A 60 19.35 6.09 3.86
N PRO A 61 20.26 6.92 3.33
CA PRO A 61 21.17 6.53 2.24
C PRO A 61 22.17 5.41 2.62
N SER A 62 22.48 5.25 3.91
CA SER A 62 23.36 4.18 4.40
C SER A 62 22.63 2.90 4.78
N ALA A 63 21.30 2.86 4.63
CA ALA A 63 20.51 1.69 4.96
C ALA A 63 20.85 0.51 4.01
N ARG A 64 20.54 -0.71 4.44
CA ARG A 64 21.08 -1.93 3.82
C ARG A 64 20.13 -2.62 2.86
N TRP A 65 18.86 -2.21 2.87
CA TRP A 65 17.80 -2.95 2.22
C TRP A 65 17.10 -2.14 1.15
N VAL A 66 16.60 -2.84 0.15
CA VAL A 66 15.69 -2.33 -0.87
C VAL A 66 14.41 -3.14 -0.73
N VAL A 67 13.26 -2.49 -0.74
CA VAL A 67 11.96 -3.16 -0.64
C VAL A 67 11.15 -2.87 -1.89
N VAL A 68 10.71 -3.92 -2.56
CA VAL A 68 9.74 -3.84 -3.64
C VAL A 68 8.42 -4.40 -3.14
N HIS A 69 7.30 -3.76 -3.43
CA HIS A 69 6.01 -4.18 -2.90
C HIS A 69 4.83 -3.88 -3.83
N ASP A 70 3.80 -4.70 -3.69
CA ASP A 70 2.45 -4.42 -4.14
C ASP A 70 1.62 -4.17 -2.86
N PRO A 71 1.17 -2.92 -2.63
CA PRO A 71 0.54 -2.55 -1.38
C PRO A 71 -0.81 -3.22 -1.17
N ILE A 72 -1.54 -3.53 -2.25
CA ILE A 72 -2.86 -4.14 -2.18
C ILE A 72 -3.19 -4.98 -3.44
N ASP A 73 -2.60 -6.16 -3.53
CA ASP A 73 -2.90 -7.11 -4.61
C ASP A 73 -4.39 -7.49 -4.62
N GLY A 74 -4.97 -7.37 -5.80
CA GLY A 74 -6.37 -7.68 -6.04
C GLY A 74 -7.35 -6.63 -5.53
N SER A 75 -6.98 -5.35 -5.40
CA SER A 75 -7.89 -4.30 -4.92
C SER A 75 -9.26 -4.23 -5.62
N SER A 76 -9.34 -4.56 -6.91
CA SER A 76 -10.62 -4.69 -7.64
C SER A 76 -11.61 -5.70 -7.02
N ASN A 77 -11.12 -6.66 -6.23
CA ASN A 77 -11.89 -7.70 -5.56
C ASN A 77 -12.55 -7.25 -4.24
N ILE A 78 -12.17 -6.08 -3.71
CA ILE A 78 -12.65 -5.56 -2.43
C ILE A 78 -14.19 -5.45 -2.41
N ALA A 79 -14.77 -4.90 -3.48
CA ALA A 79 -16.22 -4.70 -3.57
C ALA A 79 -17.01 -6.02 -3.60
N ALA A 80 -16.36 -7.13 -3.97
CA ALA A 80 -16.96 -8.45 -4.03
C ALA A 80 -16.77 -9.26 -2.72
N GLY A 81 -16.05 -8.72 -1.72
CA GLY A 81 -15.73 -9.44 -0.49
C GLY A 81 -14.80 -10.64 -0.70
N ILE A 82 -14.04 -10.64 -1.80
CA ILE A 82 -13.04 -11.66 -2.11
C ILE A 82 -11.73 -11.27 -1.40
N PRO A 83 -10.99 -12.23 -0.83
CA PRO A 83 -9.72 -11.94 -0.16
C PRO A 83 -8.74 -11.19 -1.07
N VAL A 84 -8.06 -10.22 -0.48
CA VAL A 84 -7.00 -9.41 -1.10
C VAL A 84 -5.71 -9.59 -0.31
N GLY A 85 -4.60 -9.04 -0.80
CA GLY A 85 -3.31 -9.24 -0.14
C GLY A 85 -2.35 -8.09 -0.29
N THR A 86 -1.17 -8.28 0.27
CA THR A 86 0.00 -7.39 0.07
C THR A 86 1.16 -8.30 -0.27
N ILE A 87 1.97 -7.96 -1.27
CA ILE A 87 3.14 -8.74 -1.67
C ILE A 87 4.39 -7.89 -1.45
N PHE A 88 5.47 -8.48 -0.96
CA PHE A 88 6.74 -7.77 -0.83
C PHE A 88 7.95 -8.66 -1.07
N GLY A 89 9.02 -8.03 -1.55
CA GLY A 89 10.35 -8.60 -1.70
C GLY A 89 11.40 -7.68 -1.08
N VAL A 90 12.42 -8.28 -0.47
CA VAL A 90 13.52 -7.56 0.17
C VAL A 90 14.84 -7.97 -0.46
N TYR A 91 15.55 -6.99 -1.03
CA TYR A 91 16.90 -7.15 -1.57
C TYR A 91 17.93 -6.44 -0.71
N ARG A 92 19.20 -6.82 -0.87
CA ARG A 92 20.31 -6.00 -0.39
C ARG A 92 20.49 -4.80 -1.32
N ALA A 93 20.71 -3.62 -0.74
CA ALA A 93 21.11 -2.46 -1.50
C ALA A 93 22.48 -2.68 -2.15
N VAL A 94 22.63 -2.20 -3.38
CA VAL A 94 23.88 -2.22 -4.15
C VAL A 94 24.48 -0.81 -4.10
N ASP A 95 25.72 -0.71 -3.61
CA ASP A 95 26.39 0.57 -3.50
C ASP A 95 26.76 1.12 -4.88
N GLY A 96 26.48 2.41 -5.10
CA GLY A 96 26.71 3.10 -6.37
C GLY A 96 25.68 2.84 -7.46
N ALA A 97 24.68 1.98 -7.21
CA ALA A 97 23.57 1.75 -8.13
C ALA A 97 22.49 2.83 -7.99
N THR A 98 21.80 3.15 -9.08
CA THR A 98 20.62 4.01 -9.05
C THR A 98 19.46 3.35 -8.29
N PRO A 99 18.40 4.09 -7.92
CA PRO A 99 17.21 3.51 -7.31
C PRO A 99 16.57 2.41 -8.18
N GLU A 100 16.48 2.64 -9.49
CA GLU A 100 15.98 1.67 -10.46
C GLU A 100 16.84 0.40 -10.52
N GLU A 101 18.16 0.54 -10.64
CA GLU A 101 19.10 -0.59 -10.64
C GLU A 101 19.05 -1.40 -9.33
N ASN A 102 18.78 -0.73 -8.21
CA ASN A 102 18.59 -1.37 -6.91
C ASN A 102 17.35 -2.26 -6.86
N CYS A 103 16.28 -1.87 -7.56
CA CYS A 103 15.01 -2.61 -7.61
C CYS A 103 15.00 -3.71 -8.67
N MET A 104 15.76 -3.56 -9.76
CA MET A 104 15.81 -4.49 -10.90
C MET A 104 16.80 -5.66 -10.71
N GLN A 105 16.99 -6.12 -9.47
CA GLN A 105 17.83 -7.27 -9.16
C GLN A 105 17.16 -8.60 -9.54
N HIS A 106 17.95 -9.61 -9.93
CA HIS A 106 17.43 -10.96 -10.15
C HIS A 106 16.76 -11.53 -8.88
N GLY A 107 15.62 -12.22 -9.04
CA GLY A 107 14.86 -12.77 -7.91
C GLY A 107 15.64 -13.74 -7.00
N GLU A 108 16.67 -14.43 -7.52
CA GLU A 108 17.59 -15.25 -6.71
C GLU A 108 18.36 -14.45 -5.64
N LYS A 109 18.42 -13.11 -5.79
CA LYS A 109 19.05 -12.20 -4.82
C LYS A 109 18.11 -11.78 -3.68
N LEU A 110 16.84 -12.18 -3.71
CA LEU A 110 15.90 -11.92 -2.60
C LEU A 110 16.48 -12.49 -1.31
N ARG A 111 16.43 -11.67 -0.26
CA ARG A 111 16.86 -12.04 1.10
C ARG A 111 15.66 -12.40 1.97
N ALA A 112 14.53 -11.80 1.68
CA ALA A 112 13.24 -12.21 2.17
C ALA A 112 12.18 -11.90 1.12
N ALA A 113 11.10 -12.65 1.14
CA ALA A 113 9.88 -12.32 0.41
C ALA A 113 8.69 -12.89 1.16
N GLY A 114 7.54 -12.28 0.95
CA GLY A 114 6.33 -12.72 1.62
C GLY A 114 5.11 -12.04 1.07
N TYR A 115 3.98 -12.47 1.59
CA TYR A 115 2.70 -11.84 1.33
C TYR A 115 1.81 -11.91 2.56
N ALA A 116 0.99 -10.88 2.73
CA ALA A 116 -0.12 -10.90 3.67
C ALA A 116 -1.41 -11.21 2.90
N VAL A 117 -2.31 -11.99 3.51
CA VAL A 117 -3.66 -12.26 2.99
C VAL A 117 -4.67 -11.69 3.97
N TYR A 118 -5.57 -10.88 3.45
CA TYR A 118 -6.67 -10.25 4.18
C TYR A 118 -7.98 -10.98 3.81
N GLY A 119 -8.25 -12.09 4.50
CA GLY A 119 -9.43 -12.92 4.30
C GLY A 119 -10.26 -13.06 5.57
N ALA A 120 -10.82 -14.25 5.81
CA ALA A 120 -11.53 -14.57 7.06
C ALA A 120 -10.65 -14.43 8.31
N SER A 121 -9.34 -14.57 8.14
CA SER A 121 -8.30 -14.24 9.11
C SER A 121 -7.16 -13.55 8.36
N THR A 122 -6.45 -12.63 9.00
CA THR A 122 -5.24 -12.02 8.42
C THR A 122 -4.05 -12.94 8.65
N GLN A 123 -3.36 -13.33 7.58
CA GLN A 123 -2.19 -14.20 7.64
C GLN A 123 -0.99 -13.56 6.94
N LEU A 124 0.21 -13.75 7.49
CA LEU A 124 1.48 -13.40 6.87
C LEU A 124 2.23 -14.68 6.53
N VAL A 125 2.60 -14.85 5.26
CA VAL A 125 3.50 -15.90 4.79
C VAL A 125 4.85 -15.28 4.47
N LEU A 126 5.93 -15.80 5.07
CA LEU A 126 7.26 -15.23 4.97
C LEU A 126 8.30 -16.32 4.68
N SER A 127 9.20 -16.03 3.74
CA SER A 127 10.41 -16.83 3.48
C SER A 127 11.66 -15.95 3.57
N THR A 128 12.74 -16.52 4.13
CA THR A 128 14.05 -15.85 4.29
C THR A 128 15.22 -16.67 3.71
N GLY A 129 14.94 -17.49 2.69
CA GLY A 129 15.94 -18.35 2.02
C GLY A 129 16.09 -19.75 2.63
N GLY A 130 15.24 -20.11 3.59
CA GLY A 130 15.15 -21.44 4.20
C GLY A 130 13.72 -21.97 4.16
N SER A 131 13.07 -22.09 5.32
CA SER A 131 11.65 -22.42 5.43
C SER A 131 10.76 -21.28 4.96
N THR A 132 9.50 -21.65 4.69
CA THR A 132 8.40 -20.71 4.55
C THR A 132 7.48 -20.92 5.74
N ASP A 133 7.24 -19.85 6.49
CA ASP A 133 6.48 -19.86 7.73
C ASP A 133 5.21 -19.00 7.56
N ALA A 134 4.12 -19.43 8.20
CA ALA A 134 2.84 -18.75 8.17
C ALA A 134 2.41 -18.32 9.57
N PHE A 135 2.04 -17.05 9.72
CA PHE A 135 1.64 -16.42 10.97
C PHE A 135 0.22 -15.91 10.82
N THR A 136 -0.63 -16.09 11.83
CA THR A 136 -2.00 -15.53 11.84
C THR A 136 -2.03 -14.38 12.84
N LEU A 137 -2.62 -13.25 12.44
CA LEU A 137 -2.83 -12.09 13.31
C LEU A 137 -3.96 -12.41 14.30
N ASP A 138 -3.73 -12.08 15.58
CA ASP A 138 -4.68 -12.20 16.69
C ASP A 138 -5.50 -10.91 16.85
#